data_AF-A0A7W1S9Q2-F1
#
_entry.id   AF-A0A7W1S9Q2-F1
#
_cell.length_a   1.000
_cell.length_b   1.000
_cell.length_c   1.000
_cell.angle_alpha   90.00
_cell.angle_beta   90.00
_cell.angle_gamma   90.00
#
_symmetry.space_group_name_H-M   'P 1'
#
loop_
_entity.id
_entity.type
_entity.pdbx_description
1 polymer ?
#
loop_
_entity_poly.entity_id
_entity_poly.type
_entity_poly.pdbx_seq_one_letter_code
_entity_poly.pdbx_strand_id
1 'polypeptide(L)'
;AGAVGRQMVAEKRSIALDNALSIVATAARTRKDVVVNDVRQSPTFLPHPLLPDTYSELAAPLIARGELIGVIDVQSDMPNFFTPSKFSVMELMAAQIAIAISNARLYETSERISRRERALGTIDRKIQGAVSMDEILQTTVRELGKALRVPYTAIELQMSPKADVGTEETAS
;
A
#
# COMPACT_ATOMS: atom_id res chain seq x y z
N ALA A 1 -4.36 -14.49 -10.03
CA ALA A 1 -5.76 -14.84 -9.71
C ALA A 1 -6.47 -15.37 -10.96
N GLY A 2 -7.34 -16.38 -10.81
CA GLY A 2 -8.22 -16.88 -11.87
C GLY A 2 -9.31 -15.87 -12.26
N ALA A 3 -10.21 -16.26 -13.18
CA ALA A 3 -11.25 -15.37 -13.69
C ALA A 3 -12.18 -14.85 -12.57
N VAL A 4 -12.65 -15.73 -11.69
CA VAL A 4 -13.49 -15.40 -10.53
C VAL A 4 -12.80 -14.38 -9.61
N GLY A 5 -11.52 -14.60 -9.27
CA GLY A 5 -10.78 -13.69 -8.40
C GLY A 5 -10.59 -12.30 -9.01
N ARG A 6 -10.37 -12.21 -10.33
CA ARG A 6 -10.30 -10.90 -11.01
C ARG A 6 -11.65 -10.17 -10.97
N GLN A 7 -12.75 -10.91 -11.13
CA GLN A 7 -14.10 -10.35 -11.03
C GLN A 7 -14.38 -9.82 -9.62
N MET A 8 -14.08 -10.58 -8.57
CA MET A 8 -14.25 -10.15 -7.17
C MET A 8 -13.48 -8.83 -6.89
N VAL A 9 -12.27 -8.70 -7.42
CA VAL A 9 -11.47 -7.46 -7.30
C VAL A 9 -12.11 -6.31 -8.08
N ALA A 10 -12.60 -6.55 -9.30
CA ALA A 10 -13.27 -5.53 -10.11
C ALA A 10 -14.56 -5.02 -9.44
N GLU A 11 -15.31 -5.91 -8.78
CA GLU A 11 -16.51 -5.59 -8.00
C GLU A 11 -16.18 -4.90 -6.66
N LYS A 12 -14.89 -4.69 -6.33
CA LYS A 12 -14.40 -4.13 -5.06
C LYS A 12 -15.01 -4.81 -3.84
N ARG A 13 -15.22 -6.12 -3.93
CA ARG A 13 -15.88 -6.86 -2.87
C ARG A 13 -15.01 -6.89 -1.63
N SER A 14 -15.64 -6.74 -0.47
CA SER A 14 -14.97 -6.77 0.82
C SER A 14 -15.78 -7.58 1.83
N ILE A 15 -15.09 -8.15 2.81
CA ILE A 15 -15.68 -8.85 3.94
C ILE A 15 -15.36 -8.01 5.17
N ALA A 16 -16.40 -7.61 5.91
CA ALA A 16 -16.22 -6.88 7.16
C ALA A 16 -15.53 -7.78 8.19
N LEU A 17 -14.54 -7.24 8.90
CA LEU A 17 -13.75 -8.01 9.87
C LEU A 17 -14.57 -8.51 11.05
N ASP A 18 -15.69 -7.89 11.36
CA ASP A 18 -16.64 -8.27 12.42
C ASP A 18 -17.72 -9.25 11.96
N ASN A 19 -17.72 -9.63 10.67
CA ASN A 19 -18.67 -10.61 10.16
C ASN A 19 -18.46 -11.96 10.86
N ALA A 20 -19.40 -12.34 11.71
CA ALA A 20 -19.37 -13.60 12.46
C ALA A 20 -19.61 -14.82 11.56
N LEU A 21 -20.27 -14.61 10.41
CA LEU A 21 -20.61 -15.67 9.45
C LEU A 21 -19.52 -15.92 8.42
N SER A 22 -18.28 -15.42 8.64
CA SER A 22 -17.18 -15.59 7.71
C SER A 22 -15.99 -16.31 8.35
N ILE A 23 -15.59 -17.42 7.74
CA ILE A 23 -14.36 -18.16 8.05
C ILE A 23 -13.13 -17.26 7.85
N VAL A 24 -13.07 -16.52 6.74
CA VAL A 24 -12.02 -15.52 6.45
C VAL A 24 -11.92 -14.45 7.54
N ALA A 25 -13.05 -13.83 7.92
CA ALA A 25 -13.05 -12.81 8.97
C ALA A 25 -12.66 -13.39 10.34
N THR A 26 -13.05 -14.64 10.62
CA THR A 26 -12.67 -15.35 11.84
C THR A 26 -11.17 -15.62 11.89
N ALA A 27 -10.56 -16.07 10.80
CA ALA A 27 -9.11 -16.25 10.71
C ALA A 27 -8.36 -14.92 10.91
N ALA A 28 -8.85 -13.84 10.31
CA ALA A 28 -8.31 -12.49 10.50
C ALA A 28 -8.35 -12.05 11.98
N ARG A 29 -9.51 -12.14 12.63
CA ARG A 29 -9.68 -11.70 14.04
C ARG A 29 -8.85 -12.54 15.01
N THR A 30 -8.88 -13.86 14.83
CA THR A 30 -8.22 -14.80 15.76
C THR A 30 -6.73 -14.96 15.50
N ARG A 31 -6.26 -14.55 14.31
CA ARG A 31 -4.88 -14.78 13.84
C ARG A 31 -4.48 -16.25 13.88
N LYS A 32 -5.45 -17.13 13.64
CA LYS A 32 -5.28 -18.58 13.57
C LYS A 32 -5.91 -19.10 12.29
N ASP A 33 -5.37 -20.20 11.79
CA ASP A 33 -5.99 -20.89 10.67
C ASP A 33 -7.35 -21.44 11.06
N VAL A 34 -8.29 -21.36 10.13
CA VAL A 34 -9.63 -21.91 10.28
C VAL A 34 -9.89 -22.85 9.11
N VAL A 35 -10.22 -24.10 9.44
CA VAL A 35 -10.50 -25.15 8.45
C VAL A 35 -11.92 -25.65 8.68
N VAL A 36 -12.70 -25.68 7.61
CA VAL A 36 -14.05 -26.22 7.60
C VAL A 36 -14.12 -27.29 6.51
N ASN A 37 -14.19 -28.55 6.94
CA ASN A 37 -14.20 -29.69 6.03
C ASN A 37 -15.58 -29.98 5.39
N ASP A 38 -16.66 -29.44 5.96
CA ASP A 38 -17.98 -29.41 5.31
C ASP A 38 -18.69 -28.10 5.66
N VAL A 39 -18.72 -27.16 4.72
CA VAL A 39 -19.26 -25.81 4.96
C VAL A 39 -20.76 -25.80 5.20
N ARG A 40 -21.48 -26.82 4.74
CA ARG A 40 -22.93 -26.97 4.96
C ARG A 40 -23.28 -27.23 6.42
N GLN A 41 -22.30 -27.68 7.19
CA GLN A 41 -22.42 -27.95 8.63
C GLN A 41 -21.87 -26.80 9.48
N SER A 42 -21.34 -25.75 8.85
CA SER A 42 -20.70 -24.64 9.55
C SER A 42 -21.61 -23.42 9.64
N PRO A 43 -21.90 -22.92 10.85
CA PRO A 43 -22.66 -21.68 11.02
C PRO A 43 -21.85 -20.44 10.61
N THR A 44 -20.54 -20.56 10.38
CA THR A 44 -19.66 -19.44 10.02
C THR A 44 -19.32 -19.41 8.53
N PHE A 45 -20.05 -20.15 7.69
CA PHE A 45 -19.85 -20.14 6.25
C PHE A 45 -20.58 -18.97 5.58
N LEU A 46 -19.84 -18.18 4.79
CA LEU A 46 -20.39 -17.08 4.00
C LEU A 46 -20.45 -17.52 2.53
N PRO A 47 -21.61 -17.96 2.01
CA PRO A 47 -21.71 -18.43 0.63
C PRO A 47 -21.41 -17.32 -0.37
N HIS A 48 -20.77 -17.69 -1.49
CA HIS A 48 -20.41 -16.74 -2.54
C HIS A 48 -21.03 -17.15 -3.89
N PRO A 49 -21.78 -16.27 -4.59
CA PRO A 49 -22.44 -16.63 -5.86
C PRO A 49 -21.51 -17.10 -6.98
N LEU A 50 -20.27 -16.59 -7.01
CA LEU A 50 -19.25 -17.03 -7.99
C LEU A 50 -18.51 -18.33 -7.58
N LEU A 51 -18.77 -18.85 -6.40
CA LEU A 51 -18.21 -20.11 -5.88
C LEU A 51 -19.35 -20.95 -5.28
N PRO A 52 -20.34 -21.36 -6.11
CA PRO A 52 -21.54 -22.04 -5.60
C PRO A 52 -21.25 -23.45 -5.08
N ASP A 53 -20.19 -24.09 -5.58
CA ASP A 53 -19.83 -25.47 -5.27
C ASP A 53 -18.77 -25.58 -4.17
N THR A 54 -18.70 -24.63 -3.25
CA THR A 54 -17.77 -24.75 -2.11
C THR A 54 -18.33 -25.74 -1.10
N TYR A 55 -17.59 -26.83 -0.88
CA TYR A 55 -17.91 -27.86 0.12
C TYR A 55 -16.92 -27.88 1.28
N SER A 56 -15.68 -27.45 1.09
CA SER A 56 -14.72 -27.23 2.17
C SER A 56 -13.93 -25.95 1.94
N GLU A 57 -13.48 -25.32 3.04
CA GLU A 57 -12.80 -24.03 3.05
C GLU A 57 -11.68 -24.02 4.09
N LEU A 58 -10.55 -23.42 3.74
CA LEU A 58 -9.42 -23.14 4.62
C LEU A 58 -9.04 -21.67 4.48
N ALA A 59 -9.10 -20.94 5.58
CA ALA A 59 -8.61 -19.58 5.68
C ALA A 59 -7.38 -19.54 6.61
N ALA A 60 -6.25 -19.05 6.10
CA ALA A 60 -5.01 -18.89 6.85
C ALA A 60 -4.60 -17.40 6.88
N PRO A 61 -4.30 -16.82 8.05
CA PRO A 61 -3.88 -15.43 8.14
C PRO A 61 -2.45 -15.27 7.62
N LEU A 62 -2.24 -14.21 6.86
CA LEU A 62 -0.91 -13.81 6.39
C LEU A 62 -0.32 -12.86 7.43
N ILE A 63 0.60 -13.37 8.24
CA ILE A 63 1.22 -12.60 9.33
C ILE A 63 2.70 -12.40 9.03
N ALA A 64 3.12 -11.15 8.98
CA ALA A 64 4.52 -10.79 8.81
C ALA A 64 4.91 -9.79 9.90
N ARG A 65 6.03 -10.04 10.59
CA ARG A 65 6.53 -9.16 11.66
C ARG A 65 5.49 -8.84 12.76
N GLY A 66 4.61 -9.80 13.07
CA GLY A 66 3.54 -9.65 14.07
C GLY A 66 2.29 -8.90 13.59
N GLU A 67 2.29 -8.42 12.34
CA GLU A 67 1.16 -7.71 11.72
C GLU A 67 0.38 -8.65 10.79
N LEU A 68 -0.95 -8.59 10.88
CA LEU A 68 -1.84 -9.24 9.92
C LEU A 68 -1.88 -8.40 8.65
N ILE A 69 -1.32 -8.91 7.55
CA ILE A 69 -1.27 -8.20 6.27
C ILE A 69 -2.33 -8.67 5.26
N GLY A 70 -3.06 -9.74 5.59
CA GLY A 70 -4.15 -10.31 4.80
C GLY A 70 -4.57 -11.68 5.30
N VAL A 71 -5.46 -12.35 4.54
CA VAL A 71 -5.85 -13.75 4.74
C VAL A 71 -5.80 -14.42 3.37
N ILE A 72 -5.23 -15.63 3.30
CA ILE A 72 -5.39 -16.50 2.14
C ILE A 72 -6.58 -17.42 2.39
N ASP A 73 -7.48 -17.46 1.42
CA ASP A 73 -8.68 -18.28 1.44
C ASP A 73 -8.60 -19.30 0.30
N VAL A 74 -8.86 -20.57 0.63
CA VAL A 74 -8.79 -21.68 -0.30
C VAL A 74 -10.03 -22.54 -0.13
N GLN A 75 -10.74 -22.76 -1.23
CA GLN A 75 -12.01 -23.46 -1.27
C GLN A 75 -11.90 -24.70 -2.17
N SER A 76 -12.64 -25.75 -1.85
CA SER A 76 -12.73 -26.98 -2.65
C SER A 76 -14.17 -27.43 -2.79
N ASP A 77 -14.46 -28.01 -3.95
CA ASP A 77 -15.70 -28.69 -4.31
C ASP A 77 -15.85 -30.10 -3.69
N MET A 78 -14.86 -30.54 -2.92
CA MET A 78 -14.91 -31.79 -2.19
C MET A 78 -15.03 -31.53 -0.69
N PRO A 79 -15.95 -32.21 0.02
CA PRO A 79 -15.90 -32.25 1.48
C PRO A 79 -14.65 -33.01 1.94
N ASN A 80 -14.15 -32.67 3.14
CA ASN A 80 -12.94 -33.26 3.74
C ASN A 80 -11.68 -33.13 2.87
N PHE A 81 -11.60 -32.13 1.99
CA PHE A 81 -10.45 -31.95 1.12
C PHE A 81 -9.18 -31.61 1.91
N PHE A 82 -9.28 -30.85 3.00
CA PHE A 82 -8.16 -30.35 3.78
C PHE A 82 -7.75 -31.33 4.89
N THR A 83 -7.00 -32.36 4.50
CA THR A 83 -6.36 -33.27 5.46
C THR A 83 -5.29 -32.54 6.29
N PRO A 84 -4.89 -33.07 7.46
CA PRO A 84 -3.81 -32.48 8.27
C PRO A 84 -2.51 -32.24 7.49
N SER A 85 -2.16 -33.13 6.57
CA SER A 85 -0.99 -32.96 5.70
C SER A 85 -1.11 -31.76 4.76
N LYS A 86 -2.28 -31.56 4.12
CA LYS A 86 -2.53 -30.41 3.24
C LYS A 86 -2.60 -29.11 4.03
N PHE A 87 -3.14 -29.18 5.25
CA PHE A 87 -3.14 -28.06 6.18
C PHE A 87 -1.72 -27.57 6.48
N SER A 88 -0.81 -28.45 6.89
CA SER A 88 0.57 -28.05 7.19
C SER A 88 1.31 -27.45 5.99
N VAL A 89 1.03 -27.96 4.77
CA VAL A 89 1.56 -27.37 3.55
C VAL A 89 1.00 -25.97 3.32
N MET A 90 -0.30 -25.77 3.55
CA MET A 90 -0.94 -24.46 3.41
C MET A 90 -0.43 -23.45 4.43
N GLU A 91 -0.26 -23.85 5.69
CA GLU A 91 0.32 -23.03 6.75
C GLU A 91 1.73 -22.53 6.35
N LEU A 92 2.58 -23.45 5.87
CA LEU A 92 3.91 -23.09 5.37
C LEU A 92 3.85 -22.13 4.18
N MET A 93 2.95 -22.37 3.22
CA MET A 93 2.77 -21.47 2.08
C MET A 93 2.28 -20.08 2.51
N ALA A 94 1.30 -20.02 3.43
CA ALA A 94 0.78 -18.77 3.96
C ALA A 94 1.90 -17.94 4.64
N ALA A 95 2.74 -18.59 5.44
CA ALA A 95 3.90 -17.94 6.06
C ALA A 95 4.87 -17.36 5.00
N GLN A 96 5.19 -18.12 3.95
CA GLN A 96 6.10 -17.66 2.91
C GLN A 96 5.50 -16.55 2.04
N ILE A 97 4.20 -16.64 1.72
CA ILE A 97 3.47 -15.59 1.01
C ILE A 97 3.47 -14.30 1.85
N ALA A 98 3.25 -14.41 3.17
CA ALA A 98 3.24 -13.25 4.05
C ALA A 98 4.60 -12.52 4.04
N ILE A 99 5.70 -13.27 4.12
CA ILE A 99 7.06 -12.72 4.02
C ILE A 99 7.29 -12.07 2.66
N ALA A 100 6.92 -12.74 1.57
CA ALA A 100 7.11 -12.22 0.21
C ALA A 100 6.35 -10.90 -0.01
N ILE A 101 5.07 -10.83 0.40
CA ILE A 101 4.26 -9.61 0.31
C ILE A 101 4.87 -8.50 1.16
N SER A 102 5.30 -8.81 2.39
CA SER A 102 5.95 -7.84 3.27
C SER A 102 7.22 -7.26 2.63
N ASN A 103 8.06 -8.11 2.04
CA ASN A 103 9.29 -7.68 1.36
C ASN A 103 9.00 -6.85 0.10
N ALA A 104 7.99 -7.23 -0.69
CA ALA A 104 7.57 -6.46 -1.86
C ALA A 104 7.12 -5.04 -1.48
N ARG A 105 6.29 -4.90 -0.42
CA ARG A 105 5.84 -3.59 0.09
C ARG A 105 6.99 -2.73 0.61
N LEU A 106 7.96 -3.34 1.31
CA LEU A 106 9.17 -2.65 1.77
C LEU A 106 10.01 -2.17 0.60
N TYR A 107 10.20 -3.01 -0.41
CA TYR A 107 10.93 -2.67 -1.62
C TYR A 107 10.27 -1.52 -2.39
N GLU A 108 8.95 -1.57 -2.61
CA GLU A 108 8.19 -0.49 -3.26
C GLU A 108 8.31 0.83 -2.50
N THR A 109 8.29 0.77 -1.17
CA THR A 109 8.46 1.95 -0.31
C THR A 109 9.85 2.55 -0.47
N SER A 110 10.90 1.72 -0.43
CA SER A 110 12.29 2.13 -0.66
C SER A 110 12.46 2.77 -2.04
N GLU A 111 11.92 2.14 -3.08
CA GLU A 111 11.96 2.66 -4.44
C GLU A 111 11.27 4.02 -4.57
N ARG A 112 10.10 4.19 -3.93
CA ARG A 112 9.38 5.46 -3.90
C ARG A 112 10.17 6.56 -3.20
N ILE A 113 10.82 6.25 -2.08
CA ILE A 113 11.69 7.20 -1.34
C ILE A 113 12.88 7.59 -2.21
N SER A 114 13.57 6.61 -2.80
CA SER A 114 14.73 6.88 -3.67
C SER A 114 14.36 7.73 -4.88
N ARG A 115 13.20 7.48 -5.52
CA ARG A 115 12.70 8.33 -6.61
C ARG A 115 12.46 9.77 -6.16
N ARG A 116 11.92 9.97 -4.94
CA ARG A 116 11.68 11.30 -4.37
C ARG A 116 12.99 12.04 -4.11
N GLU A 117 13.98 11.39 -3.53
CA GLU A 117 15.29 11.98 -3.26
C GLU A 117 16.03 12.38 -4.55
N ARG A 118 15.99 11.52 -5.59
CA ARG A 118 16.56 11.87 -6.90
C ARG A 118 15.88 13.09 -7.53
N ALA A 119 14.56 13.21 -7.39
CA ALA A 119 13.82 14.37 -7.87
C ALA A 119 14.25 15.64 -7.12
N LEU A 120 14.34 15.59 -5.79
CA LEU A 120 14.81 16.71 -4.96
C LEU A 120 16.24 17.12 -5.32
N GLY A 121 17.18 16.18 -5.39
CA GLY A 121 18.56 16.50 -5.78
C GLY A 121 18.69 17.04 -7.20
N THR A 122 17.74 16.71 -8.09
CA THR A 122 17.68 17.32 -9.43
C THR A 122 17.22 18.78 -9.35
N ILE A 123 16.24 19.08 -8.50
CA ILE A 123 15.80 20.46 -8.24
C ILE A 123 16.94 21.28 -7.63
N ASP A 124 17.60 20.77 -6.59
CA ASP A 124 18.70 21.46 -5.90
C ASP A 124 19.85 21.82 -6.84
N ARG A 125 20.27 20.88 -7.71
CA ARG A 125 21.31 21.16 -8.71
C ARG A 125 20.91 22.25 -9.71
N LYS A 126 19.65 22.28 -10.14
CA LYS A 126 19.18 23.33 -11.04
C LYS A 126 19.07 24.69 -10.34
N ILE A 127 18.74 24.71 -9.05
CA ILE A 127 18.79 25.93 -8.22
C ILE A 127 20.23 26.42 -8.09
N GLN A 128 21.18 25.54 -7.74
CA GLN A 128 22.59 25.93 -7.58
C GLN A 128 23.27 26.32 -8.89
N GLY A 129 22.86 25.73 -10.01
CA GLY A 129 23.39 26.04 -11.35
C GLY A 129 22.75 27.25 -12.01
N ALA A 130 21.68 27.81 -11.45
CA ALA A 130 21.07 29.02 -11.96
C ALA A 130 21.89 30.23 -11.52
N VAL A 131 22.48 30.92 -12.50
CA VAL A 131 23.47 31.99 -12.29
C VAL A 131 22.78 33.33 -12.01
N SER A 132 21.44 33.38 -12.04
CA SER A 132 20.62 34.52 -11.65
C SER A 132 19.40 34.11 -10.82
N MET A 133 18.94 35.01 -9.95
CA MET A 133 17.72 34.83 -9.14
C MET A 133 16.50 34.50 -10.02
N ASP A 134 16.41 35.11 -11.20
CA ASP A 134 15.34 34.83 -12.16
C ASP A 134 15.34 33.37 -12.64
N GLU A 135 16.53 32.81 -12.90
CA GLU A 135 16.70 31.45 -13.39
C GLU A 135 16.41 30.41 -12.29
N ILE A 136 16.74 30.74 -11.02
CA ILE A 136 16.36 29.95 -9.84
C ILE A 136 14.84 29.90 -9.69
N LEU A 137 14.17 31.06 -9.73
CA LEU A 137 12.72 31.16 -9.55
C LEU A 137 11.98 30.44 -10.68
N GLN A 138 12.38 30.66 -11.94
CA GLN A 138 11.78 30.00 -13.09
C GLN A 138 11.94 28.47 -13.04
N THR A 139 13.11 28.00 -12.61
CA THR A 139 13.36 26.58 -12.41
C THR A 139 12.44 26.02 -11.33
N THR A 140 12.38 26.70 -10.18
CA THR A 140 11.62 26.23 -9.01
C THR A 140 10.13 26.15 -9.31
N VAL A 141 9.55 27.19 -9.94
CA VAL A 141 8.13 27.19 -10.38
C VAL A 141 7.84 26.00 -11.31
N ARG A 142 8.71 25.78 -12.29
CA ARG A 142 8.52 24.74 -13.32
C ARG A 142 8.60 23.33 -12.74
N GLU A 143 9.53 23.09 -11.83
CA GLU A 143 9.69 21.77 -11.21
C GLU A 143 8.60 21.49 -10.18
N LEU A 144 8.16 22.49 -9.41
CA LEU A 144 7.03 22.35 -8.48
C LEU A 144 5.72 22.06 -9.21
N GLY A 145 5.41 22.78 -10.29
CA GLY A 145 4.20 22.54 -11.08
C GLY A 145 4.15 21.11 -11.63
N LYS A 146 5.29 20.58 -12.10
CA LYS A 146 5.41 19.18 -12.56
C LYS A 146 5.24 18.17 -11.42
N ALA A 147 5.91 18.39 -10.28
CA ALA A 147 5.86 17.48 -9.15
C ALA A 147 4.46 17.41 -8.50
N LEU A 148 3.77 18.55 -8.42
CA LEU A 148 2.46 18.69 -7.79
C LEU A 148 1.28 18.47 -8.74
N ARG A 149 1.53 18.41 -10.06
CA ARG A 149 0.51 18.23 -11.11
C ARG A 149 -0.58 19.30 -11.07
N VAL A 150 -0.20 20.54 -10.78
CA VAL A 150 -1.12 21.69 -10.75
C VAL A 150 -0.95 22.55 -12.01
N PRO A 151 -2.04 23.12 -12.54
CA PRO A 151 -2.00 23.90 -13.77
C PRO A 151 -1.31 25.27 -13.61
N TYR A 152 -1.18 25.77 -12.39
CA TYR A 152 -0.53 27.05 -12.11
C TYR A 152 0.31 26.97 -10.82
N THR A 153 1.49 27.58 -10.84
CA THR A 153 2.39 27.69 -9.68
C THR A 153 3.07 29.05 -9.76
N ALA A 154 3.11 29.77 -8.64
CA ALA A 154 3.79 31.05 -8.52
C ALA A 154 4.63 31.07 -7.24
N ILE A 155 5.73 31.82 -7.27
CA ILE A 155 6.60 32.07 -6.12
C ILE A 155 6.71 33.58 -5.98
N GLU A 156 6.42 34.09 -4.78
CA GLU A 156 6.51 35.50 -4.45
C GLU A 156 7.69 35.72 -3.49
N LEU A 157 8.59 36.65 -3.84
CA LEU A 157 9.71 37.02 -3.00
C LEU A 157 9.37 38.28 -2.20
N GLN A 158 9.29 38.16 -0.88
CA GLN A 158 9.28 39.33 0.00
C GLN A 158 10.71 39.81 0.24
N MET A 159 11.07 40.96 -0.33
CA MET A 159 12.30 41.68 0.03
C MET A 159 12.00 42.67 1.16
N SER A 160 12.77 42.61 2.25
CA SER A 160 12.78 43.68 3.26
C SER A 160 13.64 44.85 2.76
N PRO A 161 13.27 46.12 3.02
CA PRO A 161 14.05 47.25 2.54
C PRO A 161 15.45 47.22 3.15
N LYS A 162 16.48 47.44 2.32
CA LYS A 162 17.87 47.61 2.78
C LYS A 162 17.90 48.86 3.66
N ALA A 163 18.34 48.74 4.91
CA ALA A 163 18.58 49.89 5.77
C ALA A 163 19.57 50.82 5.07
N ASP A 164 19.13 52.06 4.86
CA ASP A 164 19.92 53.13 4.27
C ASP A 164 21.11 53.42 5.20
N VAL A 165 22.31 52.99 4.79
CA VAL A 165 23.54 53.37 5.50
C VAL A 165 23.88 54.76 5.00
N GLY A 166 23.44 55.75 5.77
CA GLY A 166 23.63 57.17 5.48
C GLY A 166 25.08 57.51 5.14
N THR A 167 25.23 58.28 4.08
CA THR A 167 26.43 59.03 3.75
C THR A 167 26.69 60.08 4.83
N GLU A 168 27.69 59.86 5.68
CA GLU A 168 28.31 60.96 6.44
C GLU A 168 29.20 61.76 5.49
N GLU A 169 28.63 62.88 5.05
CA GLU A 169 29.30 63.98 4.38
C GLU A 169 30.17 64.75 5.38
N THR A 170 31.39 65.02 4.97
CA THR A 170 32.41 65.86 5.61
C THR A 170 31.91 67.27 5.95
N ALA A 171 32.14 67.76 7.17
CA ALA A 171 32.72 69.08 7.49
C ALA A 171 32.49 69.46 8.97
N SER A 172 33.55 69.45 9.80
CA SER A 172 34.16 70.66 10.37
C SER A 172 35.28 70.33 11.35
#